data_AF-A0A086XR44-F1
#
_entry.id   AF-A0A086XR44-F1
#
_cell.length_a   1.000
_cell.length_b   1.000
_cell.length_c   1.000
_cell.angle_alpha   90.00
_cell.angle_beta   90.00
_cell.angle_gamma   90.00
#
_symmetry.space_group_name_H-M   'P 1'
#
loop_
_entity.id
_entity.type
_entity.pdbx_description
1 polymer ?
#
loop_
_entity_poly.entity_id
_entity_poly.type
_entity_poly.pdbx_seq_one_letter_code
_entity_poly.pdbx_strand_id
1 'polypeptide(L)'
;MSLTEDLADKLAADTLAAMERTGDDRLYLEVGKAIGVLSPSMQEAFLSSCRLMLAAGRGRRFLDERMAQAMAPDSGRDGGHD
;
A
#
# COMPACT_ATOMS: atom_id res chain seq x y z
N MET A 1 9.65 -16.54 10.21
CA MET A 1 9.46 -16.37 8.76
C MET A 1 10.63 -17.04 8.04
N SER A 2 10.37 -17.62 6.88
CA SER A 2 11.40 -18.21 6.01
C SER A 2 12.28 -17.13 5.37
N LEU A 3 13.50 -17.48 4.95
CA LEU A 3 14.41 -16.57 4.24
C LEU A 3 13.76 -15.98 2.98
N THR A 4 13.01 -16.78 2.24
CA THR A 4 12.29 -16.33 1.03
C THR A 4 11.28 -15.23 1.35
N GLU A 5 10.52 -15.38 2.44
CA GLU A 5 9.51 -14.42 2.86
C GLU A 5 10.15 -13.11 3.31
N ASP A 6 11.23 -13.18 4.10
CA ASP A 6 11.97 -12.00 4.56
C ASP A 6 12.58 -11.20 3.41
N LEU A 7 13.21 -11.88 2.44
CA LEU A 7 13.78 -11.22 1.26
C LEU A 7 12.68 -10.62 0.35
N ALA A 8 11.56 -11.34 0.18
CA ALA A 8 10.42 -10.86 -0.58
C ALA A 8 9.78 -9.62 0.05
N ASP A 9 9.62 -9.60 1.37
CA ASP A 9 9.02 -8.49 2.10
C ASP A 9 9.87 -7.22 2.02
N LYS A 10 11.18 -7.36 2.27
CA LYS A 10 12.15 -6.25 2.14
C LYS A 10 12.14 -5.67 0.73
N LEU A 11 12.25 -6.52 -0.28
CA LEU A 11 12.25 -6.07 -1.68
C LEU A 11 10.92 -5.40 -2.06
N ALA A 12 9.80 -5.91 -1.56
CA ALA A 12 8.49 -5.31 -1.79
C ALA A 12 8.40 -3.90 -1.17
N ALA A 13 8.92 -3.70 0.04
CA ALA A 13 8.94 -2.39 0.68
C ALA A 13 9.80 -1.39 -0.10
N ASP A 14 11.02 -1.78 -0.51
CA ASP A 14 11.90 -0.96 -1.35
C ASP A 14 11.25 -0.62 -2.69
N THR A 15 10.54 -1.58 -3.30
CA THR A 15 9.86 -1.38 -4.57
C THR A 15 8.71 -0.38 -4.45
N LEU A 16 7.89 -0.47 -3.41
CA LEU A 16 6.81 0.49 -3.17
C LEU A 16 7.35 1.90 -2.90
N ALA A 17 8.44 2.01 -2.11
CA ALA A 17 9.10 3.30 -1.91
C ALA A 17 9.65 3.87 -3.22
N ALA A 18 10.17 3.03 -4.12
CA ALA A 18 10.58 3.46 -5.45
C ALA A 18 9.38 3.90 -6.31
N MET A 19 8.25 3.17 -6.28
CA MET A 19 7.01 3.55 -6.97
C MET A 19 6.54 4.94 -6.56
N GLU A 20 6.54 5.25 -5.26
CA GLU A 20 6.14 6.58 -4.76
C GLU A 20 7.08 7.69 -5.24
N ARG A 21 8.40 7.40 -5.34
CA ARG A 21 9.40 8.39 -5.78
C ARG A 21 9.39 8.63 -7.29
N THR A 22 9.10 7.61 -8.09
CA THR A 22 9.14 7.69 -9.56
C THR A 22 7.78 7.97 -10.17
N GLY A 23 6.69 7.72 -9.45
CA GLY A 23 5.33 7.75 -9.98
C GLY A 23 4.98 6.56 -10.87
N ASP A 24 5.81 5.51 -10.89
CA ASP A 24 5.55 4.30 -11.69
C ASP A 24 4.77 3.26 -10.88
N ASP A 25 3.43 3.38 -10.87
CA ASP A 25 2.52 2.49 -10.13
C ASP A 25 2.61 1.00 -10.53
N ARG A 26 3.30 0.67 -11.63
CA ARG A 26 3.44 -0.69 -12.15
C ARG A 26 4.81 -1.32 -11.93
N LEU A 27 5.76 -0.62 -11.30
CA LEU A 27 7.12 -1.10 -11.09
C LEU A 27 7.17 -2.48 -10.41
N TYR A 28 6.29 -2.73 -9.44
CA TYR A 28 6.23 -4.04 -8.75
C TYR A 28 5.91 -5.22 -9.69
N LEU A 29 5.21 -4.99 -10.80
CA LEU A 29 4.96 -6.05 -11.79
C LEU A 29 6.24 -6.40 -12.56
N GLU A 30 7.05 -5.39 -12.91
CA GLU A 30 8.30 -5.58 -13.64
C GLU A 30 9.37 -6.22 -12.76
N VAL A 31 9.51 -5.74 -11.52
CA VAL A 31 10.39 -6.38 -10.52
C VAL A 31 9.97 -7.82 -10.26
N GLY A 32 8.66 -8.07 -10.10
CA GLY A 32 8.10 -9.40 -9.94
C GLY A 32 8.45 -10.34 -11.10
N LYS A 33 8.33 -9.87 -12.35
CA LYS A 33 8.75 -10.66 -13.52
C LYS A 33 10.25 -10.96 -13.50
N ALA A 34 11.08 -9.97 -13.18
CA ALA A 34 12.54 -10.12 -13.17
C ALA A 34 13.00 -11.19 -12.17
N ILE A 35 12.46 -11.19 -10.95
CA ILE A 35 12.78 -12.21 -9.94
C ILE A 35 12.20 -13.58 -10.32
N GLY A 36 11.04 -13.63 -10.97
CA GLY A 36 10.37 -14.86 -11.39
C GLY A 36 11.16 -15.69 -12.41
N VAL A 37 12.09 -15.06 -13.15
CA VAL A 37 13.00 -15.77 -14.06
C VAL A 37 13.89 -16.78 -13.31
N LEU A 38 14.30 -16.45 -12.09
CA LEU A 38 15.24 -17.26 -11.30
C LEU A 38 14.57 -17.95 -10.10
N SER A 39 13.51 -17.36 -9.54
CA SER A 39 12.82 -17.93 -8.37
C SER A 39 11.31 -17.65 -8.42
N PRO A 40 10.51 -18.58 -8.96
CA PRO A 40 9.05 -18.47 -9.01
C PRO A 40 8.43 -18.34 -7.61
N SER A 41 8.89 -19.11 -6.63
CA SER A 41 8.34 -19.06 -5.27
C SER A 41 8.62 -17.72 -4.57
N MET A 42 9.78 -17.09 -4.83
CA MET A 42 10.06 -15.75 -4.32
C MET A 42 9.19 -14.70 -5.02
N GLN A 43 8.94 -14.84 -6.32
CA GLN A 43 8.01 -13.98 -7.06
C GLN A 43 6.61 -13.98 -6.43
N GLU A 44 6.08 -15.17 -6.14
CA GLU A 44 4.76 -15.30 -5.53
C GLU A 44 4.70 -14.62 -4.16
N ALA A 45 5.70 -14.85 -3.31
CA ALA A 45 5.83 -14.22 -2.00
C ALA A 45 5.93 -12.68 -2.11
N PHE A 46 6.79 -12.18 -3.00
CA PHE A 46 6.98 -10.75 -3.23
C PHE A 46 5.70 -10.05 -3.71
N LEU A 47 5.01 -10.64 -4.70
CA LEU A 47 3.75 -10.08 -5.19
C LEU A 47 2.67 -10.12 -4.10
N SER A 48 2.69 -11.12 -3.23
CA SER A 48 1.81 -11.18 -2.06
C SER A 48 2.08 -10.03 -1.09
N SER A 49 3.35 -9.82 -0.69
CA SER A 49 3.74 -8.70 0.17
C SER A 49 3.40 -7.34 -0.43
N CYS A 50 3.65 -7.13 -1.73
CA CYS A 50 3.25 -5.89 -2.43
C CYS A 50 1.75 -5.64 -2.32
N ARG A 51 0.92 -6.65 -2.60
CA ARG A 51 -0.54 -6.53 -2.51
C ARG A 51 -1.00 -6.23 -1.08
N LEU A 52 -0.40 -6.88 -0.08
CA LEU A 52 -0.69 -6.66 1.32
C LEU A 52 -0.39 -5.21 1.73
N MET A 53 0.79 -4.69 1.37
CA MET A 53 1.17 -3.31 1.69
C MET A 53 0.28 -2.27 0.99
N LEU A 54 -0.05 -2.48 -0.28
CA LEU A 54 -1.00 -1.60 -1.00
C LEU A 54 -2.39 -1.61 -0.34
N ALA A 55 -2.88 -2.78 0.07
CA ALA A 55 -4.14 -2.91 0.79
C ALA A 55 -4.09 -2.20 2.15
N ALA A 56 -3.00 -2.38 2.91
CA ALA A 56 -2.78 -1.72 4.19
C ALA A 56 -2.74 -0.19 4.03
N GLY A 57 -2.03 0.32 3.02
CA GLY A 57 -1.97 1.75 2.70
C GLY A 57 -3.34 2.33 2.36
N ARG A 58 -4.14 1.63 1.53
CA ARG A 58 -5.53 2.02 1.22
C ARG A 58 -6.40 2.01 2.47
N GLY A 59 -6.31 0.96 3.29
CA GLY A 59 -7.05 0.86 4.55
C GLY A 59 -6.71 1.98 5.52
N ARG A 60 -5.42 2.36 5.60
CA ARG A 60 -4.97 3.47 6.43
C ARG A 60 -5.54 4.81 5.97
N ARG A 61 -5.48 5.09 4.67
CA ARG A 61 -6.08 6.32 4.09
C ARG A 61 -7.57 6.40 4.36
N PHE A 62 -8.29 5.31 4.12
CA PHE A 62 -9.72 5.23 4.40
C PHE A 62 -10.06 5.49 5.88
N LEU A 63 -9.28 4.94 6.81
CA LEU A 63 -9.47 5.18 8.24
C LEU A 63 -9.23 6.65 8.61
N ASP A 64 -8.18 7.25 8.07
CA ASP A 64 -7.81 8.65 8.29
C ASP A 64 -8.93 9.60 7.81
N GLU A 65 -9.45 9.38 6.60
CA GLU A 65 -10.58 10.13 6.06
C GLU A 65 -11.82 10.05 6.96
N ARG A 66 -12.11 8.88 7.56
CA ARG A 66 -13.24 8.71 8.48
C ARG A 66 -13.04 9.45 9.79
N MET A 67 -11.83 9.47 10.33
CA MET A 67 -11.52 10.23 11.53
C MET A 67 -11.61 11.74 11.26
N ALA A 68 -11.09 12.22 10.13
CA ALA A 68 -11.17 13.62 9.75
C ALA A 68 -12.63 14.10 9.63
N GLN A 69 -13.51 13.29 9.03
CA GLN A 69 -14.95 13.59 8.95
C GLN A 69 -15.63 13.59 10.33
N ALA A 70 -15.27 12.66 11.21
CA ALA A 70 -15.85 12.58 12.55
C ALA A 70 -15.37 13.72 13.48
N MET A 71 -14.18 14.25 13.24
CA MET A 71 -13.56 15.34 14.01
C MET A 71 -13.84 16.74 13.43
N ALA A 72 -14.38 16.84 12.21
CA ALA A 72 -14.79 18.11 11.64
C ALA A 72 -15.91 18.72 12.52
N PRO A 73 -15.73 19.93 13.07
CA PRO A 73 -16.75 20.56 13.91
C PRO A 73 -18.02 20.75 13.08
N ASP A 74 -19.16 20.32 13.63
CA ASP A 74 -20.48 20.66 13.13
C ASP A 74 -20.57 22.19 13.05
N SER A 75 -20.32 22.72 11.87
CA SER A 75 -20.40 24.15 11.55
C SER A 75 -21.67 24.42 10.74
N GLY A 76 -22.73 23.64 10.99
CA GLY A 76 -23.93 23.61 10.16
C GLY A 76 -25.27 23.47 10.87
N ARG A 77 -25.34 23.58 12.21
CA ARG A 77 -26.60 23.72 12.96
C ARG A 77 -26.66 25.00 13.78
N ASP A 78 -26.48 26.14 13.12
CA ASP A 78 -26.98 27.42 13.63
C ASP A 78 -27.51 28.24 12.44
N GLY A 79 -28.79 28.63 12.49
CA GLY A 79 -29.43 29.46 11.46
C GLY A 79 -30.72 28.89 10.89
N GLY A 80 -31.80 28.94 11.68
CA GLY A 80 -33.14 28.63 11.21
C GLY A 80 -34.23 28.77 12.27
N HIS A 81 -34.19 29.85 13.05
CA HIS A 81 -35.35 30.31 13.82
C HIS A 81 -35.80 31.63 13.21
N ASP A 82 -36.85 31.58 12.39
CA ASP A 82 -37.76 32.69 12.09
C ASP A 82 -39.11 32.12 11.64
#